data_AF-A0A856MLY9-F1
#
_entry.id   AF-A0A856MLY9-F1
#
_cell.length_a   1.000
_cell.length_b   1.000
_cell.length_c   1.000
_cell.angle_alpha   90.00
_cell.angle_beta   90.00
_cell.angle_gamma   90.00
#
_symmetry.space_group_name_H-M   'P 1'
#
loop_
_entity.id
_entity.type
_entity.pdbx_description
1 polymer ?
#
loop_
_entity_poly.entity_id
_entity_poly.type
_entity_poly.pdbx_seq_one_letter_code
_entity_poly.pdbx_strand_id
1 'polypeptide(L)' 'MLNIGDYAQHQITGQIGQVIGYGHQILHGVYLTTLKVQANNLQGVENQKKFIEDVYSAWIIADPTQGDMALQA' A
#
# COMPACT_ATOMS: atom_id res chain seq x y z
N MET A 1 -1.12 0.50 14.21
CA MET A 1 -1.25 -0.78 13.48
C MET A 1 -2.05 -0.48 12.24
N LEU A 2 -1.59 -0.86 11.05
CA LEU A 2 -2.32 -0.64 9.80
C LEU A 2 -3.44 -1.67 9.65
N ASN A 3 -4.66 -1.19 9.46
CA ASN A 3 -5.87 -1.99 9.33
C ASN A 3 -6.44 -1.93 7.91
N ILE A 4 -7.30 -2.89 7.56
CA ILE A 4 -8.10 -2.82 6.33
C ILE A 4 -8.91 -1.51 6.34
N GLY A 5 -8.80 -0.75 5.25
CA GLY A 5 -9.40 0.56 5.10
C GLY A 5 -8.44 1.73 5.36
N ASP A 6 -7.34 1.51 6.09
CA ASP A 6 -6.31 2.53 6.32
C ASP A 6 -5.56 2.81 5.01
N TYR A 7 -5.08 4.04 4.86
CA TYR A 7 -4.12 4.38 3.82
C TYR A 7 -2.70 4.12 4.33
N ALA A 8 -1.90 3.49 3.48
CA ALA A 8 -0.52 3.15 3.77
C ALA A 8 0.40 3.65 2.66
N GLN A 9 1.58 4.13 3.05
CA GLN A 9 2.65 4.49 2.13
C GLN A 9 3.76 3.44 2.21
N HIS A 10 4.19 2.96 1.06
CA HIS A 10 5.35 2.10 0.95
C HIS A 10 6.64 2.92 1.09
N GLN A 11 7.49 2.58 2.06
CA GLN A 11 8.65 3.41 2.41
C GLN A 11 9.71 3.47 1.29
N ILE A 12 9.86 2.41 0.48
CA ILE A 12 10.88 2.35 -0.57
C ILE A 12 10.39 2.97 -1.88
N THR A 13 9.12 2.74 -2.24
CA THR A 13 8.58 3.14 -3.56
C THR A 13 7.80 4.45 -3.48
N GLY A 14 7.48 4.93 -2.28
CA GLY A 14 6.63 6.10 -2.05
C GLY A 14 5.16 5.88 -2.41
N GLN A 15 4.79 4.70 -2.91
CA GLN A 15 3.43 4.44 -3.40
C GLN A 15 2.43 4.41 -2.25
N ILE A 16 1.34 5.15 -2.42
CA ILE A 16 0.25 5.25 -1.44
C ILE A 16 -0.95 4.45 -1.95
N GLY A 17 -1.65 3.78 -1.04
CA GLY A 17 -2.89 3.08 -1.35
C GLY A 17 -3.65 2.65 -0.12
N GLN A 18 -4.84 2.09 -0.34
CA GLN A 18 -5.69 1.57 0.73
C GLN A 18 -5.34 0.12 1.04
N VAL A 19 -5.20 -0.21 2.32
CA VAL A 19 -5.03 -1.60 2.79
C VAL A 19 -6.32 -2.37 2.54
N ILE A 20 -6.24 -3.45 1.77
CA ILE A 20 -7.39 -4.31 1.43
C ILE A 20 -7.30 -5.70 2.06
N GLY A 21 -6.17 -6.03 2.69
CA GLY A 21 -6.01 -7.32 3.34
C GLY A 21 -4.61 -7.58 3.87
N TYR A 22 -4.47 -8.76 4.45
CA TYR A 22 -3.21 -9.28 4.98
C TYR A 22 -2.81 -10.54 4.23
N GLY A 23 -1.52 -10.79 4.20
CA GLY A 23 -0.95 -12.04 3.70
C GLY A 23 0.19 -12.51 4.60
N HIS A 24 0.98 -13.41 4.07
CA HIS A 24 2.17 -13.89 4.74
C HIS A 24 3.23 -14.33 3.74
N GLN A 25 4.48 -14.25 4.17
CA GLN A 25 5.60 -14.89 3.50
C GLN A 25 6.53 -15.56 4.51
N ILE A 26 7.26 -16.57 4.05
CA ILE A 26 8.29 -17.23 4.83
C ILE A 26 9.65 -16.76 4.31
N LEU A 27 10.41 -16.05 5.15
CA LEU A 27 11.74 -15.57 4.83
C LEU A 27 12.73 -16.13 5.85
N HIS A 28 13.71 -16.91 5.39
CA HIS A 28 14.68 -17.59 6.26
C HIS A 28 14.04 -18.43 7.39
N GLY A 29 12.92 -19.08 7.11
CA GLY A 29 12.18 -19.87 8.10
C GLY A 29 11.34 -19.05 9.08
N VAL A 30 11.33 -17.72 8.96
CA VAL A 30 10.51 -16.82 9.77
C VAL A 30 9.22 -16.50 9.02
N TYR A 31 8.08 -16.62 9.70
CA TYR A 31 6.78 -16.24 9.17
C TYR A 31 6.56 -14.74 9.38
N LEU A 32 6.40 -14.00 8.28
CA LEU A 32 6.23 -12.55 8.28
C LEU A 32 4.87 -12.19 7.70
N THR A 33 4.12 -11.35 8.41
CA THR A 33 2.87 -10.77 7.90
C THR A 33 3.17 -9.75 6.81
N THR A 34 2.42 -9.82 5.71
CA THR A 34 2.44 -8.84 4.61
C THR A 34 1.15 -8.04 4.58
N LEU A 35 1.20 -6.81 4.06
CA LEU A 35 0.02 -6.01 3.75
C LEU A 35 -0.25 -6.07 2.25
N LYS A 36 -1.52 -6.26 1.88
CA LYS A 36 -2.01 -6.11 0.52
C LYS A 36 -2.66 -4.74 0.39
N VAL A 37 -2.09 -3.91 -0.47
CA VAL A 37 -2.47 -2.51 -0.65
C VAL A 37 -2.91 -2.30 -2.10
N GLN A 38 -4.12 -1.78 -2.27
CA GLN A 38 -4.59 -1.28 -3.56
C GLN A 38 -4.03 0.13 -3.76
N ALA A 39 -3.08 0.28 -4.67
CA ALA A 39 -2.42 1.54 -4.92
C ALA A 39 -3.35 2.56 -5.60
N ASN A 40 -3.17 3.82 -5.25
CA ASN A 40 -3.81 4.92 -5.96
C ASN A 40 -3.19 5.02 -7.37
N ASN A 41 -4.04 5.17 -8.38
CA ASN A 41 -3.58 5.31 -9.76
C ASN A 41 -2.97 6.71 -9.95
N LEU A 42 -1.65 6.75 -10.18
CA LEU A 42 -0.95 8.02 -10.37
C LEU A 42 -1.01 8.55 -11.80
N GLN A 43 -1.37 7.77 -12.83
CA GLN A 43 -1.47 8.28 -14.21
C GLN A 43 -2.46 7.48 -15.07
N GLY A 44 -3.49 8.16 -15.57
CA GLY A 44 -4.04 8.03 -16.95
C GLY A 44 -4.72 6.73 -17.39
N VAL A 45 -4.71 5.65 -16.62
CA VAL A 45 -5.41 4.40 -16.99
C VAL A 45 -6.42 4.06 -15.90
N GLU A 46 -7.61 4.65 -16.00
CA GLU A 46 -8.71 4.55 -15.01
C GLU A 46 -9.11 3.10 -14.65
N ASN A 47 -8.75 2.10 -15.45
CA ASN A 47 -9.28 0.74 -15.31
C ASN A 47 -8.30 -0.33 -14.80
N GLN A 48 -7.04 0.01 -14.48
CA GLN A 48 -6.12 -0.98 -13.89
C GLN A 48 -5.93 -0.73 -12.40
N LYS A 49 -6.55 -1.59 -11.57
CA LYS A 49 -6.26 -1.62 -10.13
C LYS A 49 -4.90 -2.26 -9.93
N LYS A 50 -3.91 -1.49 -9.47
CA LYS A 50 -2.61 -2.01 -9.07
C LYS A 50 -2.65 -2.45 -7.62
N PHE A 51 -2.28 -3.70 -7.35
CA PHE A 51 -2.12 -4.22 -6.00
C PHE A 51 -0.64 -4.43 -5.71
N ILE A 52 -0.24 -4.08 -4.49
CA ILE A 52 1.13 -4.22 -3.99
C ILE A 52 1.05 -5.02 -2.71
N GLU A 53 1.90 -6.03 -2.60
CA GLU A 53 2.07 -6.80 -1.39
C GLU A 53 3.52 -6.75 -0.95
N ASP A 54 3.74 -6.38 0.32
CA ASP A 54 5.07 -6.39 0.94
C ASP A 54 4.93 -6.59 2.47
N VAL A 55 6.03 -6.90 3.15
CA VAL A 55 6.11 -7.08 4.60
C VAL A 55 5.51 -5.88 5.33
N TYR A 56 4.84 -6.14 6.45
CA TYR A 56 4.22 -5.10 7.26
C TYR A 56 5.18 -3.94 7.58
N SER A 57 6.45 -4.25 7.87
CA SER A 57 7.49 -3.26 8.18
C SER A 57 7.89 -2.35 7.01
N ALA A 58 7.46 -2.64 5.79
CA ALA A 58 7.68 -1.80 4.62
C ALA A 58 6.68 -0.63 4.55
N TRP A 59 5.61 -0.66 5.35
CA TRP A 59 4.50 0.28 5.28
C TRP A 59 4.42 1.20 6.49
N ILE A 60 4.04 2.46 6.25
CA ILE A 60 3.70 3.44 7.29
C ILE A 60 2.31 4.00 7.04
N ILE A 61 1.66 4.53 8.08
CA ILE A 61 0.36 5.18 7.94
C ILE A 61 0.48 6.42 7.07
N ALA A 62 -0.49 6.60 6.17
CA ALA A 62 -0.56 7.72 5.25
C ALA A 62 -1.90 8.44 5.39
N ASP A 63 -1.89 9.74 5.11
CA ASP A 63 -3.12 10.51 5.01
C ASP A 63 -3.74 10.28 3.62
N PRO A 64 -5.05 10.00 3.51
CA PRO A 64 -5.76 9.87 2.23
C PRO A 64 -5.54 11.08 1.31
N THR A 65 -5.37 12.29 1.86
CA THR A 65 -5.15 13.51 1.07
C THR A 65 -3.84 13.52 0.29
N GLN A 66 -2.82 12.74 0.67
CA GLN A 66 -1.60 12.63 -0.13
C GLN A 66 -1.78 11.84 -1.43
N GLY A 67 -2.84 11.04 -1.54
CA GLY A 67 -3.23 10.39 -2.78
C GLY A 67 -3.87 11.34 -3.79
N ASP A 68 -4.66 12.30 -3.30
CA ASP A 68 -5.42 13.26 -4.11
C ASP A 68 -4.63 14.53 -4.46
N MET A 69 -3.66 14.95 -3.63
CA MET A 69 -2.84 16.15 -3.90
C MET A 69 -1.90 16.01 -5.12
N ALA A 70 -1.71 14.80 -5.67
CA ALA A 70 -0.99 14.60 -6.93
C ALA A 70 -1.88 14.85 -8.17
N LEU A 71 -3.19 15.07 -7.99
CA LEU A 71 -4.17 15.28 -9.06
C LEU A 71 -4.47 16.77 -9.36
N GLN A 72 -3.79 17.71 -8.67
CA GLN A 72 -4.04 19.16 -8.81
C GLN A 72 -2.82 20.00 -9.23
N ALA A 73 -1.70 19.38 -9.67
CA ALA A 73 -0.50 20.10 -10.12
C ALA A 73 -0.24 19.93 -11.62
#